data_AF-A0A8C9FZ91-F1
#
_entry.id   AF-A0A8C9FZ91-F1
#
_cell.length_a   1.000
_cell.length_b   1.000
_cell.length_c   1.000
_cell.angle_alpha   90.00
_cell.angle_beta   90.00
_cell.angle_gamma   90.00
#
_symmetry.space_group_name_H-M   'P 1'
#
loop_
_entity.id
_entity.type
_entity.pdbx_description
1 polymer ?
#
loop_
_entity_poly.entity_id
_entity_poly.type
_entity_poly.pdbx_seq_one_letter_code
_entity_poly.pdbx_strand_id
1 'polypeptide(L)'
;MAQTLQMEIPNFGNSILECLNEQRLQGLYCDVSVVVKGHAFKAHRAVLAASSSYFRDLFNSIPADVHRWLPADPGDHGEGHRVLPEGQLAQLR
;
A
#
# COMPACT_ATOMS: atom_id res chain seq x y z
N MET A 1 -23.05 0.41 34.04
CA MET A 1 -21.83 -0.41 33.91
C MET A 1 -21.96 -1.24 32.64
N ALA A 2 -21.39 -0.82 31.51
CA ALA A 2 -21.39 -1.65 30.30
C ALA A 2 -20.23 -2.65 30.42
N GLN A 3 -20.53 -3.94 30.54
CA GLN A 3 -19.51 -4.97 30.51
C GLN A 3 -19.07 -5.16 29.06
N THR A 4 -17.81 -4.87 28.78
CA THR A 4 -17.22 -5.14 27.46
C THR A 4 -16.83 -6.61 27.43
N LEU A 5 -17.53 -7.41 26.63
CA LEU A 5 -17.15 -8.80 26.37
C LEU A 5 -15.95 -8.79 25.42
N GLN A 6 -14.75 -8.97 25.96
CA GLN A 6 -13.56 -9.18 25.14
C GLN A 6 -13.56 -10.62 24.64
N MET A 7 -13.91 -10.82 23.37
CA MET A 7 -13.66 -12.08 22.67
C MET A 7 -12.29 -11.97 22.00
N GLU A 8 -11.35 -12.80 22.41
CA GLU A 8 -10.08 -12.96 21.69
C GLU A 8 -10.25 -14.01 20.61
N ILE A 9 -10.19 -13.60 19.34
CA ILE A 9 -10.11 -14.53 18.22
C ILE A 9 -8.63 -14.92 18.08
N PRO A 10 -8.25 -16.18 18.36
CA PRO A 10 -6.86 -16.59 18.24
C PRO A 10 -6.39 -16.43 16.79
N ASN A 11 -5.16 -15.96 16.60
CA ASN A 11 -4.53 -15.73 15.29
C ASN A 11 -5.25 -14.74 14.36
N PHE A 12 -6.17 -13.92 14.88
CA PHE A 12 -6.95 -12.96 14.08
C PHE A 12 -6.09 -12.09 13.16
N GLY A 13 -4.99 -11.53 13.67
CA GLY A 13 -4.08 -10.69 12.88
C GLY A 13 -3.51 -11.42 11.66
N ASN A 14 -3.07 -12.68 11.83
CA ASN A 14 -2.53 -13.47 10.73
C ASN A 14 -3.60 -13.80 9.68
N SER A 15 -4.81 -14.18 10.11
CA SER A 15 -5.91 -14.46 9.19
C SER A 15 -6.32 -13.23 8.38
N ILE A 16 -6.28 -12.04 8.98
CA ILE A 16 -6.54 -10.78 8.26
C ILE A 16 -5.42 -10.49 7.26
N LEU A 17 -4.14 -10.65 7.65
CA LEU A 17 -3.01 -10.43 6.74
C LEU A 17 -3.03 -11.40 5.55
N GLU A 18 -3.42 -12.66 5.77
CA GLU A 18 -3.58 -13.66 4.71
C GLU A 18 -4.68 -13.25 3.72
N CYS A 19 -5.86 -12.86 4.23
CA CYS A 19 -6.96 -12.36 3.40
C CYS A 19 -6.57 -11.10 2.60
N LEU A 20 -5.89 -10.14 3.23
CA LEU A 20 -5.41 -8.93 2.54
C LEU A 20 -4.39 -9.27 1.45
N ASN A 21 -3.54 -10.28 1.67
CA ASN A 21 -2.60 -10.75 0.67
C ASN A 21 -3.32 -11.39 -0.53
N GLU A 22 -4.34 -12.23 -0.30
CA GLU A 22 -5.16 -12.79 -1.38
C GLU A 22 -5.87 -11.70 -2.19
N GLN A 23 -6.46 -10.70 -1.51
CA GLN A 23 -7.08 -9.55 -2.15
C GLN A 23 -6.07 -8.79 -3.02
N ARG A 24 -4.84 -8.59 -2.53
CA ARG A 24 -3.76 -7.94 -3.30
C ARG A 24 -3.43 -8.71 -4.58
N LEU A 25 -3.28 -10.03 -4.50
CA LEU A 25 -3.00 -10.89 -5.65
C LEU A 25 -4.13 -10.85 -6.69
N GLN A 26 -5.38 -10.72 -6.25
CA GLN A 26 -6.55 -10.55 -7.12
C GLN A 26 -6.75 -9.11 -7.60
N GLY A 27 -5.97 -8.15 -7.08
CA GLY A 27 -6.11 -6.72 -7.35
C GLY A 27 -7.36 -6.08 -6.74
N LEU A 28 -7.97 -6.71 -5.74
CA LEU A 28 -9.17 -6.22 -5.05
C LEU A 28 -8.80 -5.17 -4.01
N TYR A 29 -9.55 -4.07 -4.02
CA TYR A 29 -9.40 -2.94 -3.09
C TYR A 29 -8.01 -2.27 -3.09
N CYS A 30 -7.13 -2.63 -4.03
CA CYS A 30 -5.84 -1.97 -4.18
C CYS A 30 -6.05 -0.54 -4.69
N ASP A 31 -5.63 0.42 -3.89
CA ASP A 31 -5.81 1.86 -4.08
C ASP A 31 -4.51 2.58 -4.45
N VAL A 32 -3.40 1.83 -4.55
CA VAL A 32 -2.10 2.32 -5.00
C VAL A 32 -1.39 1.29 -5.87
N SER A 33 -0.59 1.78 -6.82
CA SER A 33 0.40 0.98 -7.52
C SER A 33 1.79 1.59 -7.36
N VAL A 34 2.77 0.76 -7.01
CA VAL A 34 4.16 1.17 -6.84
C VAL A 34 4.96 0.59 -7.99
N VAL A 35 5.65 1.45 -8.74
CA VAL A 35 6.47 1.04 -9.88
C VAL A 35 7.92 0.89 -9.42
N VAL A 36 8.50 -0.28 -9.70
CA VAL A 36 9.90 -0.61 -9.39
C VAL A 36 10.54 -1.17 -10.64
N LYS A 37 11.60 -0.52 -11.14
CA LYS A 37 12.34 -0.98 -12.33
C LYS A 37 11.39 -1.32 -13.50
N GLY A 38 10.40 -0.45 -13.74
CA GLY A 38 9.40 -0.62 -14.80
C GLY A 38 8.27 -1.64 -14.51
N HIS A 39 8.28 -2.31 -13.36
CA HIS A 39 7.24 -3.26 -12.96
C HIS A 39 6.29 -2.62 -11.95
N ALA A 40 4.99 -2.65 -12.24
CA ALA A 40 3.96 -2.10 -11.37
C ALA A 40 3.43 -3.16 -10.40
N PHE A 41 3.47 -2.86 -9.11
CA PHE A 41 2.93 -3.70 -8.02
C PHE A 41 1.67 -3.05 -7.47
N LYS A 42 0.54 -3.74 -7.49
CA LYS A 42 -0.69 -3.28 -6.83
C LYS A 42 -0.58 -3.56 -5.33
N ALA A 43 -1.03 -2.62 -4.50
CA ALA A 43 -0.99 -2.75 -3.06
C ALA A 43 -2.11 -1.94 -2.39
N HIS A 44 -2.27 -2.13 -1.08
CA HIS A 44 -3.14 -1.35 -0.23
C HIS A 44 -2.31 -0.32 0.54
N ARG A 45 -2.67 0.97 0.45
CA ARG A 45 -1.97 2.05 1.16
C ARG A 45 -1.93 1.82 2.67
N ALA A 46 -3.04 1.33 3.23
CA ALA A 46 -3.16 1.04 4.66
C ALA A 46 -2.11 0.00 5.12
N VAL A 47 -1.92 -1.07 4.34
CA VAL A 47 -0.95 -2.12 4.66
C VAL A 47 0.47 -1.57 4.59
N LEU A 48 0.82 -0.87 3.50
CA LEU A 48 2.14 -0.26 3.32
C LEU A 48 2.47 0.77 4.41
N ALA A 49 1.50 1.62 4.80
CA ALA A 49 1.68 2.59 5.88
C ALA A 49 1.85 1.90 7.24
N ALA A 50 1.14 0.80 7.49
CA ALA A 50 1.25 0.04 8.71
C ALA A 50 2.64 -0.63 8.83
N SER A 51 3.17 -1.17 7.74
CA SER A 51 4.47 -1.86 7.70
C SER A 51 5.68 -0.96 7.54
N SER A 52 5.50 0.29 7.09
CA SER A 52 6.61 1.21 6.81
C SER A 52 6.30 2.67 7.14
N SER A 53 7.19 3.28 7.94
CA SER A 53 7.17 4.71 8.18
C SER A 53 7.37 5.53 6.90
N TYR A 54 8.18 5.04 5.95
CA TYR A 54 8.36 5.71 4.66
C TYR A 54 7.03 5.84 3.91
N PHE A 55 6.29 4.75 3.75
CA PHE A 55 5.00 4.79 3.08
C PHE A 55 3.95 5.56 3.88
N ARG A 56 3.99 5.47 5.22
CA ARG A 56 3.13 6.26 6.10
C ARG A 56 3.31 7.75 5.89
N ASP A 57 4.54 8.23 5.94
CA ASP A 57 4.88 9.64 5.77
C ASP A 57 4.61 10.09 4.33
N LEU A 58 4.90 9.22 3.35
CA LEU A 58 4.57 9.44 1.94
C LEU A 58 3.07 9.68 1.74
N PHE A 59 2.22 8.83 2.32
CA PHE A 59 0.77 8.94 2.15
C PHE A 59 0.14 10.06 2.97
N ASN A 60 0.78 10.50 4.05
CA ASN A 60 0.34 11.65 4.85
C ASN A 60 0.80 13.00 4.24
N SER A 61 1.90 13.00 3.48
CA SER A 61 2.48 14.22 2.87
C SER A 61 1.96 14.51 1.45
N ILE A 62 1.32 13.54 0.80
CA ILE A 62 0.70 13.71 -0.52
C ILE A 62 -0.81 13.95 -0.31
N PRO A 63 -1.35 15.12 -0.68
CA PRO A 63 -2.79 15.38 -0.64
C PRO A 63 -3.55 14.34 -1.46
N ALA A 64 -4.70 13.87 -0.95
CA ALA A 64 -5.50 12.80 -1.54
C ALA A 64 -5.97 13.08 -2.99
N ASP A 65 -5.90 14.35 -3.41
CA ASP A 65 -6.20 14.91 -4.72
C ASP A 65 -5.12 14.67 -5.79
N VAL A 66 -3.89 14.27 -5.41
CA VAL A 66 -2.82 13.87 -6.35
C VAL A 66 -2.85 12.35 -6.64
N HIS A 67 -3.93 11.65 -6.28
CA HIS A 67 -4.06 10.19 -6.52
C HIS A 67 -4.38 9.79 -7.96
N ARG A 68 -4.47 10.74 -8.88
CA ARG A 68 -4.57 10.42 -10.31
C ARG A 68 -3.19 10.47 -10.93
N TRP A 69 -2.45 9.38 -10.83
CA TRP A 69 -1.50 9.01 -11.87
C TRP A 69 -2.33 8.87 -13.15
N LEU A 70 -2.48 9.97 -13.90
CA LEU A 70 -3.02 9.94 -15.26
C LEU A 70 -2.10 9.01 -16.08
N PRO A 71 -2.63 8.24 -17.05
CA PRO A 71 -1.78 7.51 -17.97
C PRO A 71 -0.79 8.49 -18.58
N ALA A 72 0.49 8.13 -18.52
CA ALA A 72 1.62 8.99 -18.88
C ALA A 72 1.33 9.75 -20.19
N ASP A 73 1.37 11.07 -20.14
CA ASP A 73 1.42 11.88 -21.36
C ASP A 73 2.67 11.46 -22.15
N PRO A 74 2.58 11.26 -23.47
CA PRO A 74 3.72 10.90 -24.32
C PRO A 74 4.63 12.12 -24.47
N GLY A 75 5.39 12.42 -23.41
CA GLY A 75 6.23 13.60 -23.29
C GLY A 75 6.77 13.87 -21.89
N ASP A 76 6.35 13.11 -20.86
CA ASP A 76 6.89 13.29 -19.51
C ASP A 76 8.30 12.70 -19.37
N HIS A 77 9.29 13.59 -19.27
CA HIS A 77 10.66 13.26 -18.94
C HIS A 77 10.83 13.04 -17.42
N GLY A 78 10.07 12.11 -16.84
CA GLY A 78 10.47 11.30 -15.68
C GLY A 78 10.98 11.99 -14.41
N GLU A 79 10.68 13.27 -14.14
CA GLU A 79 11.18 13.95 -12.92
C GLU A 79 10.33 13.72 -11.67
N GLY A 80 9.19 13.02 -11.78
CA GLY A 80 8.32 12.68 -10.64
C GLY A 80 8.53 11.29 -10.04
N HIS A 81 9.42 10.46 -10.59
CA HIS A 81 9.52 9.06 -10.19
C HIS A 81 10.34 8.91 -8.90
N ARG A 82 9.68 9.03 -7.74
CA ARG A 82 10.29 8.69 -6.45
C ARG A 82 10.75 7.23 -6.50
N VAL A 83 12.06 7.02 -6.53
CA VAL A 83 12.66 5.68 -6.46
C VAL A 83 12.41 5.12 -5.06
N LEU A 84 11.82 3.93 -5.00
CA LEU A 84 11.61 3.25 -3.74
C LEU A 84 12.96 2.79 -3.14
N PRO A 85 13.27 3.09 -1.87
CA PRO A 85 14.49 2.59 -1.22
C PRO A 85 14.55 1.06 -1.25
N GLU A 86 15.72 0.45 -1.45
CA GLU A 86 15.84 -1.01 -1.65
C GLU A 86 15.23 -1.86 -0.52
N GLY A 87 15.28 -1.38 0.73
CA GLY A 87 14.68 -2.06 1.88
C GLY A 87 13.14 -2.06 1.91
N GLN A 88 12.48 -1.28 1.06
CA GLN A 88 11.02 -1.18 0.98
C GLN A 88 10.43 -2.11 -0.08
N LEU A 89 11.27 -2.66 -0.96
CA LEU A 89 10.84 -3.57 -2.04
C LEU A 89 10.23 -4.88 -1.51
N ALA A 90 10.70 -5.35 -0.36
CA ALA A 90 10.20 -6.57 0.26
C ALA A 90 8.72 -6.48 0.65
N GLN A 91 8.19 -5.26 0.88
CA GLN A 91 6.79 -5.05 1.24
C GLN A 91 5.84 -5.07 0.03
N LEU A 92 6.38 -5.07 -1.19
CA LEU A 92 5.61 -5.15 -2.42
C LEU A 92 5.47 -6.58 -2.97
N ARG A 93 6.24 -7.53 -2.41
CA ARG A 93 6.23 -8.93 -2.82
C ARG A 93 5.12 -9.69 -2.12
#